data_AF-A0A7S0BHY8-F1
#
_entry.id   AF-A0A7S0BHY8-F1
#
_cell.length_a   1.000
_cell.length_b   1.000
_cell.length_c   1.000
_cell.angle_alpha   90.00
_cell.angle_beta   90.00
_cell.angle_gamma   90.00
#
_symmetry.space_group_name_H-M   'P 1'
#
loop_
_entity.id
_entity.type
_entity.pdbx_description
1 polymer ?
#
loop_
_entity_poly.entity_id
_entity_poly.type
_entity_poly.pdbx_seq_one_letter_code
_entity_poly.pdbx_strand_id
1 'polypeptide(L)'
;TRMSETNCVELVSKLLQAGRIDVVFTVSGREYLTRERVRKEIADEVMKHGGRLNIVEAAALIGVDLHHIEVELKSYFEENAEFSRRIQGDIITDDYFDLCTEEIADVLSETGYGIVSLADIATKYNLPIDTVRSMLERRVGISVKGYLEGGSLYTESHIARSKVRNLHSNPGFCTANLPLMKHIRALDRSGASLRHVERCSNSNLSR
;
A
#
# COMPACT_ATOMS: atom_id res chain seq x y z
N THR A 1 -41.31 -22.24 -20.90
CA THR A 1 -41.71 -20.84 -21.13
C THR A 1 -40.48 -20.05 -21.52
N ARG A 2 -40.28 -19.81 -22.81
CA ARG A 2 -39.11 -19.09 -23.33
C ARG A 2 -39.52 -17.62 -23.44
N MET A 3 -38.94 -16.76 -22.60
CA MET A 3 -39.14 -15.32 -22.71
C MET A 3 -38.39 -14.82 -23.94
N SER A 4 -39.02 -13.94 -24.73
CA SER A 4 -38.32 -13.21 -25.78
C SER A 4 -37.37 -12.18 -25.15
N GLU A 5 -36.28 -11.88 -25.86
CA GLU A 5 -35.25 -10.93 -25.42
C GLU A 5 -35.85 -9.55 -25.07
N THR A 6 -36.80 -9.08 -25.88
CA THR A 6 -37.54 -7.84 -25.65
C THR A 6 -38.32 -7.85 -24.33
N ASN A 7 -38.94 -8.99 -23.98
CA ASN A 7 -39.67 -9.12 -22.72
C ASN A 7 -38.72 -9.14 -21.52
N CYS A 8 -37.52 -9.71 -21.67
CA CYS A 8 -36.49 -9.67 -20.63
C CYS A 8 -35.99 -8.24 -20.39
N VAL A 9 -35.71 -7.47 -21.45
CA VAL A 9 -35.25 -6.08 -21.33
C VAL A 9 -36.31 -5.21 -20.65
N GLU A 10 -37.59 -5.34 -21.03
CA GLU A 10 -38.67 -4.61 -20.36
C GLU A 10 -38.79 -4.95 -18.87
N LEU A 11 -38.66 -6.23 -18.50
CA LEU A 11 -38.72 -6.63 -17.11
C LEU A 11 -37.56 -6.06 -16.30
N VAL A 12 -36.33 -6.12 -16.82
CA VAL A 12 -35.16 -5.54 -16.15
C VAL A 12 -35.33 -4.03 -15.99
N SER A 13 -35.82 -3.33 -17.02
CA SER A 13 -36.10 -1.90 -16.93
C SER A 13 -37.17 -1.57 -15.88
N LYS A 14 -38.24 -2.39 -15.77
CA LYS A 14 -39.28 -2.21 -14.75
C LYS A 14 -38.75 -2.47 -13.34
N LEU A 15 -37.85 -3.43 -13.16
CA LEU A 15 -37.20 -3.72 -11.87
C LEU A 15 -36.22 -2.61 -11.45
N LEU A 16 -35.50 -2.04 -12.42
CA LEU A 16 -34.67 -0.84 -12.24
C LEU A 16 -35.50 0.37 -11.79
N GLN A 17 -36.61 0.65 -12.47
CA GLN A 17 -37.54 1.74 -12.10
C GLN A 17 -38.14 1.53 -10.70
N ALA A 18 -38.39 0.29 -10.32
CA ALA A 18 -38.86 -0.05 -8.98
C ALA A 18 -37.75 -0.01 -7.90
N GLY A 19 -36.50 0.28 -8.26
CA GLY A 19 -35.36 0.37 -7.34
C GLY A 19 -34.99 -0.96 -6.69
N ARG A 20 -35.35 -2.10 -7.30
CA ARG A 20 -35.14 -3.43 -6.72
C ARG A 20 -33.78 -4.03 -7.08
N ILE A 21 -33.16 -3.53 -8.14
CA ILE A 21 -31.88 -4.01 -8.68
C ILE A 21 -31.03 -2.79 -8.98
N ASP A 22 -29.75 -2.87 -8.60
CA ASP A 22 -28.76 -1.82 -8.83
C ASP A 22 -27.68 -2.33 -9.78
N VAL A 23 -27.73 -1.83 -11.02
CA VAL A 23 -26.85 -2.26 -12.12
C VAL A 23 -26.19 -1.08 -12.77
N VAL A 24 -24.96 -1.31 -13.20
CA VAL A 24 -24.10 -0.39 -13.93
C VAL A 24 -24.11 -0.79 -15.40
N PHE A 25 -24.11 0.20 -16.28
CA PHE A 25 -24.04 -0.01 -17.71
C PHE A 25 -22.59 -0.07 -18.18
N THR A 26 -22.31 -0.97 -19.11
CA THR A 26 -21.04 -0.93 -19.86
C THR A 26 -21.00 0.28 -20.79
N VAL A 27 -19.80 0.70 -21.20
CA VAL A 27 -19.60 1.78 -22.16
C VAL A 27 -20.32 1.50 -23.50
N SER A 28 -20.54 0.22 -23.82
CA SER A 28 -21.30 -0.21 -25.00
C SER A 28 -22.83 -0.14 -24.83
N GLY A 29 -23.33 0.00 -23.60
CA GLY A 29 -24.76 0.02 -23.27
C GLY A 29 -25.51 -1.30 -23.52
N ARG A 30 -24.79 -2.39 -23.81
CA ARG A 30 -25.37 -3.69 -24.16
C ARG A 30 -25.48 -4.65 -22.98
N GLU A 31 -24.72 -4.40 -21.93
CA GLU A 31 -24.59 -5.32 -20.81
C GLU A 31 -24.85 -4.59 -19.50
N TYR A 32 -25.48 -5.31 -18.57
CA TYR A 32 -25.73 -4.88 -17.21
C TYR A 32 -24.75 -5.60 -16.29
N LEU A 33 -23.98 -4.84 -15.52
CA LEU A 33 -23.13 -5.37 -14.46
C LEU A 33 -23.73 -5.03 -13.10
N THR A 34 -23.74 -6.00 -12.20
CA THR A 34 -24.04 -5.72 -10.79
C THR A 34 -22.84 -5.04 -10.15
N ARG A 35 -23.08 -4.16 -9.16
CA ARG A 35 -22.01 -3.50 -8.42
C ARG A 35 -21.03 -4.47 -7.76
N GLU A 36 -21.56 -5.56 -7.19
CA GLU A 36 -20.75 -6.64 -6.62
C GLU A 36 -19.81 -7.29 -7.65
N ARG A 37 -20.27 -7.44 -8.91
CA ARG A 37 -19.44 -7.97 -9.98
C ARG A 37 -18.32 -7.00 -10.34
N VAL A 38 -18.64 -5.71 -10.46
CA VAL A 38 -17.62 -4.66 -10.72
C VAL A 38 -16.55 -4.68 -9.63
N ARG A 39 -16.92 -4.80 -8.35
CA ARG A 39 -15.96 -4.89 -7.24
C ARG A 39 -15.02 -6.10 -7.37
N LYS A 40 -15.56 -7.26 -7.72
CA LYS A 40 -14.76 -8.48 -7.94
C LYS A 40 -13.81 -8.31 -9.12
N GLU A 41 -14.31 -7.78 -10.24
CA GLU A 41 -13.48 -7.52 -11.42
C GLU A 41 -12.36 -6.51 -11.11
N ILE A 42 -12.63 -5.45 -10.34
CA ILE A 42 -11.58 -4.52 -9.87
C ILE A 42 -10.50 -5.27 -9.09
N ALA A 43 -10.87 -6.08 -8.10
CA ALA A 43 -9.90 -6.82 -7.29
C ALA A 43 -9.09 -7.81 -8.15
N ASP A 44 -9.75 -8.54 -9.03
CA ASP A 44 -9.12 -9.52 -9.92
C ASP A 44 -8.14 -8.84 -10.90
N GLU A 45 -8.53 -7.73 -11.52
CA GLU A 45 -7.64 -7.00 -12.43
C GLU A 45 -6.44 -6.39 -11.69
N VAL A 46 -6.63 -5.82 -10.50
CA VAL A 46 -5.51 -5.30 -9.69
C VAL A 46 -4.52 -6.42 -9.36
N MET A 47 -4.99 -7.61 -8.97
CA MET A 47 -4.11 -8.75 -8.68
C MET A 47 -3.40 -9.28 -9.94
N LYS A 48 -4.09 -9.35 -11.08
CA LYS A 48 -3.48 -9.75 -12.37
C LYS A 48 -2.37 -8.80 -12.83
N HIS A 49 -2.52 -7.51 -12.54
CA HIS A 49 -1.55 -6.46 -12.87
C HIS A 49 -0.45 -6.28 -11.80
N GLY A 50 -0.27 -7.24 -10.88
CA GLY A 50 0.82 -7.21 -9.91
C GLY A 50 0.60 -6.25 -8.75
N GLY A 51 -0.65 -5.89 -8.46
CA GLY A 51 -1.02 -5.10 -7.28
C GLY A 51 -0.95 -3.58 -7.46
N ARG A 52 -0.62 -3.08 -8.66
CA ARG A 52 -0.75 -1.66 -9.02
C ARG A 52 -1.50 -1.52 -10.35
N LEU A 53 -2.59 -0.77 -10.36
CA LEU A 53 -3.38 -0.54 -11.57
C LEU A 53 -3.95 0.89 -11.61
N ASN A 54 -3.86 1.56 -12.75
CA ASN A 54 -4.46 2.87 -12.92
C ASN A 54 -5.99 2.76 -13.01
N ILE A 55 -6.73 3.69 -12.39
CA ILE A 55 -8.20 3.63 -12.39
C ILE A 55 -8.77 3.76 -13.81
N VAL A 56 -8.15 4.56 -14.68
CA VAL A 56 -8.60 4.72 -16.08
C VAL A 56 -8.37 3.43 -16.88
N GLU A 57 -7.24 2.76 -16.64
CA GLU A 57 -6.94 1.47 -17.26
C GLU A 57 -7.89 0.38 -16.73
N ALA A 58 -8.15 0.34 -15.43
CA ALA A 58 -9.14 -0.55 -14.83
C ALA A 58 -10.53 -0.36 -15.47
N ALA A 59 -10.93 0.89 -15.74
CA ALA A 59 -12.18 1.18 -16.43
C ALA A 59 -12.23 0.65 -17.87
N ALA A 60 -11.12 0.78 -18.60
CA ALA A 60 -11.00 0.23 -19.95
C ALA A 60 -11.02 -1.30 -19.96
N LEU A 61 -10.37 -1.95 -19.00
CA LEU A 61 -10.30 -3.42 -18.89
C LEU A 61 -11.66 -4.03 -18.53
N ILE A 62 -12.38 -3.40 -17.60
CA ILE A 62 -13.71 -3.84 -17.15
C ILE A 62 -14.80 -3.46 -18.18
N GLY A 63 -14.57 -2.41 -18.97
CA GLY A 63 -15.53 -1.94 -19.97
C GLY A 63 -16.69 -1.13 -19.37
N VAL A 64 -16.46 -0.49 -18.22
CA VAL A 64 -17.43 0.33 -17.49
C VAL A 64 -16.95 1.79 -17.46
N ASP A 65 -17.89 2.74 -17.43
CA ASP A 65 -17.55 4.15 -17.34
C ASP A 65 -16.80 4.49 -16.04
N LEU A 66 -15.83 5.41 -16.15
CA LEU A 66 -14.96 5.82 -15.05
C LEU A 66 -15.77 6.30 -13.84
N HIS A 67 -16.89 7.01 -14.06
CA HIS A 67 -17.70 7.55 -12.97
C HIS A 67 -18.23 6.45 -12.05
N HIS A 68 -18.72 5.35 -12.63
CA HIS A 68 -19.26 4.25 -11.85
C HIS A 68 -18.18 3.50 -11.08
N ILE A 69 -16.99 3.35 -11.67
CA ILE A 69 -15.85 2.73 -11.00
C ILE A 69 -15.35 3.61 -9.85
N GLU A 70 -15.30 4.93 -9.99
CA GLU A 70 -14.90 5.81 -8.90
C GLU A 70 -15.85 5.74 -7.70
N VAL A 71 -17.15 5.55 -7.94
CA VAL A 71 -18.14 5.36 -6.87
C VAL A 71 -17.91 4.03 -6.16
N GLU A 72 -17.72 2.94 -6.89
CA GLU A 72 -17.48 1.62 -6.30
C GLU A 72 -16.12 1.54 -5.58
N LEU A 73 -15.09 2.20 -6.12
CA LEU A 73 -13.78 2.26 -5.49
C LEU A 73 -13.80 2.91 -4.12
N LYS A 74 -14.64 3.94 -3.90
CA LYS A 74 -14.79 4.54 -2.56
C LYS A 74 -15.25 3.51 -1.55
N SER A 75 -16.28 2.73 -1.89
CA SER A 75 -16.77 1.66 -1.02
C SER A 75 -15.72 0.55 -0.85
N TYR A 76 -15.00 0.21 -1.92
CA TYR A 76 -13.93 -0.79 -1.89
C TYR A 76 -12.79 -0.40 -0.95
N PHE A 77 -12.35 0.87 -0.96
CA PHE A 77 -11.31 1.36 -0.06
C PHE A 77 -11.79 1.50 1.39
N GLU A 78 -13.07 1.77 1.63
CA GLU A 78 -13.64 1.76 2.98
C GLU A 78 -13.63 0.34 3.57
N GLU A 79 -13.95 -0.67 2.75
CA GLU A 79 -13.95 -2.08 3.15
C GLU A 79 -12.53 -2.66 3.28
N ASN A 80 -11.59 -2.23 2.42
CA ASN A 80 -10.24 -2.79 2.29
C ASN A 80 -9.13 -1.76 2.60
N ALA A 81 -9.38 -0.85 3.55
CA ALA A 81 -8.47 0.24 3.90
C ALA A 81 -7.08 -0.26 4.38
N GLU A 82 -7.02 -1.47 4.92
CA GLU A 82 -5.78 -2.07 5.41
C GLU A 82 -4.88 -2.57 4.27
N PHE A 83 -5.48 -3.10 3.20
CA PHE A 83 -4.77 -3.82 2.14
C PHE A 83 -4.62 -3.02 0.85
N SER A 84 -5.48 -2.03 0.61
CA SER A 84 -5.50 -1.29 -0.65
C SER A 84 -5.66 0.21 -0.40
N ARG A 85 -5.00 1.02 -1.24
CA ARG A 85 -5.08 2.49 -1.14
C ARG A 85 -4.99 3.14 -2.51
N ARG A 86 -5.63 4.30 -2.63
CA ARG A 86 -5.56 5.16 -3.82
C ARG A 86 -4.37 6.12 -3.70
N ILE A 87 -3.46 6.10 -4.66
CA ILE A 87 -2.31 7.03 -4.74
C ILE A 87 -2.23 7.58 -6.16
N GLN A 88 -2.32 8.90 -6.33
CA GLN A 88 -2.24 9.58 -7.64
C GLN A 88 -3.20 9.07 -8.74
N GLY A 89 -4.30 8.42 -8.36
CA GLY A 89 -5.22 7.81 -9.33
C GLY A 89 -4.87 6.37 -9.71
N ASP A 90 -3.89 5.77 -9.04
CA ASP A 90 -3.60 4.35 -9.06
C ASP A 90 -4.20 3.67 -7.83
N ILE A 91 -4.65 2.44 -8.02
CA ILE A 91 -5.02 1.48 -6.97
C ILE A 91 -3.76 0.69 -6.66
N ILE A 92 -3.31 0.74 -5.39
CA ILE A 92 -2.10 0.04 -4.96
C ILE A 92 -2.41 -0.86 -3.77
N THR A 93 -2.06 -2.13 -3.89
CA THR A 93 -2.22 -3.17 -2.87
C THR A 93 -0.97 -3.28 -2.00
N ASP A 94 -1.13 -3.79 -0.78
CA ASP A 94 -0.01 -4.04 0.13
C ASP A 94 1.02 -5.03 -0.45
N ASP A 95 0.56 -6.05 -1.18
CA ASP A 95 1.41 -7.00 -1.89
C ASP A 95 2.39 -6.32 -2.87
N TYR A 96 1.96 -5.24 -3.54
CA TYR A 96 2.86 -4.46 -4.40
C TYR A 96 3.98 -3.80 -3.59
N PHE A 97 3.66 -3.32 -2.39
CA PHE A 97 4.62 -2.74 -1.48
C PHE A 97 5.56 -3.79 -0.88
N ASP A 98 5.11 -5.01 -0.60
CA ASP A 98 5.97 -6.14 -0.23
C ASP A 98 7.04 -6.38 -1.30
N LEU A 99 6.60 -6.54 -2.55
CA LEU A 99 7.49 -6.78 -3.70
C LEU A 99 8.48 -5.63 -3.91
N CYS A 100 8.00 -4.38 -3.87
CA CYS A 100 8.88 -3.21 -3.97
C CYS A 100 9.91 -3.18 -2.84
N THR A 101 9.51 -3.58 -1.63
CA THR A 101 10.40 -3.59 -0.47
C THR A 101 11.49 -4.67 -0.59
N GLU A 102 11.13 -5.84 -1.10
CA GLU A 102 12.08 -6.92 -1.39
C GLU A 102 13.10 -6.48 -2.45
N GLU A 103 12.63 -5.89 -3.56
CA GLU A 103 13.52 -5.34 -4.58
C GLU A 103 14.47 -4.26 -4.02
N ILE A 104 13.96 -3.36 -3.16
CA ILE A 104 14.79 -2.34 -2.52
C ILE A 104 15.83 -2.98 -1.58
N ALA A 105 15.47 -4.06 -0.88
CA ALA A 105 16.39 -4.81 -0.02
C ALA A 105 17.53 -5.43 -0.84
N ASP A 106 17.22 -6.01 -2.00
CA ASP A 106 18.20 -6.59 -2.90
C ASP A 106 19.15 -5.52 -3.44
N VAL A 107 18.62 -4.39 -3.92
CA VAL A 107 19.42 -3.26 -4.40
C VAL A 107 20.34 -2.71 -3.30
N LEU A 108 19.87 -2.63 -2.06
CA LEU A 108 20.70 -2.23 -0.91
C LEU A 108 21.85 -3.20 -0.66
N SER A 109 21.62 -4.50 -0.83
CA SER A 109 22.64 -5.52 -0.64
C SER A 109 23.67 -5.54 -1.77
N GLU A 110 23.26 -5.28 -3.01
CA GLU A 110 24.10 -5.32 -4.20
C GLU A 110 24.96 -4.07 -4.37
N THR A 111 24.42 -2.89 -4.06
CA THR A 111 25.10 -1.60 -4.30
C THR A 111 26.40 -1.42 -3.51
N GLY A 112 26.71 -2.26 -2.51
CA GLY A 112 27.98 -2.29 -1.76
C GLY A 112 28.21 -1.09 -0.83
N TYR A 113 27.72 0.09 -1.20
CA TYR A 113 27.73 1.32 -0.41
C TYR A 113 26.77 1.24 0.78
N GLY A 114 25.67 0.47 0.68
CA GLY A 114 24.72 0.25 1.78
C GLY A 114 23.91 1.50 2.18
N ILE A 115 23.71 2.41 1.23
CA ILE A 115 22.88 3.61 1.35
C ILE A 115 22.03 3.73 0.09
N VAL A 116 20.72 3.95 0.24
CA VAL A 116 19.82 4.33 -0.86
C VAL A 116 18.97 5.52 -0.43
N SER A 117 18.85 6.54 -1.29
CA SER A 117 18.01 7.71 -1.02
C SER A 117 16.54 7.42 -1.28
N LEU A 118 15.65 7.97 -0.44
CA LEU A 118 14.20 7.90 -0.69
C LEU A 118 13.80 8.60 -2.00
N ALA A 119 14.54 9.63 -2.41
CA ALA A 119 14.27 10.34 -3.66
C ALA A 119 14.50 9.42 -4.87
N ASP A 120 15.57 8.62 -4.85
CA ASP A 120 15.87 7.69 -5.94
C ASP A 120 14.79 6.62 -6.04
N ILE A 121 14.35 6.09 -4.89
CA ILE A 121 13.23 5.13 -4.82
C ILE A 121 11.93 5.76 -5.34
N ALA A 122 11.61 6.98 -4.89
CA ALA A 122 10.42 7.71 -5.32
C ALA A 122 10.40 7.94 -6.84
N THR A 123 11.55 8.28 -7.43
CA THR A 123 11.67 8.44 -8.89
C THR A 123 11.59 7.11 -9.63
N LYS A 124 12.17 6.02 -9.09
CA LYS A 124 12.12 4.68 -9.69
C LYS A 124 10.69 4.15 -9.78
N TYR A 125 9.91 4.29 -8.71
CA TYR A 125 8.53 3.77 -8.66
C TYR A 125 7.47 4.80 -9.05
N ASN A 126 7.87 6.05 -9.35
CA ASN A 126 6.97 7.18 -9.60
C ASN A 126 5.90 7.33 -8.50
N LEU A 127 6.35 7.34 -7.24
CA LEU A 127 5.51 7.48 -6.05
C LEU A 127 5.94 8.69 -5.21
N PRO A 128 5.02 9.36 -4.50
CA PRO A 128 5.39 10.42 -3.57
C PRO A 128 6.36 9.92 -2.49
N ILE A 129 7.34 10.77 -2.13
CA ILE A 129 8.35 10.44 -1.11
C ILE A 129 7.69 10.06 0.23
N ASP A 130 6.60 10.72 0.62
CA ASP A 130 5.88 10.41 1.86
C ASP A 130 5.24 9.03 1.83
N THR A 131 4.72 8.61 0.68
CA THR A 131 4.18 7.26 0.48
C THR A 131 5.28 6.22 0.63
N VAL A 132 6.42 6.42 -0.03
CA VAL A 132 7.58 5.53 0.06
C VAL A 132 8.12 5.47 1.49
N ARG A 133 8.19 6.61 2.19
CA ARG A 133 8.56 6.67 3.61
C ARG A 133 7.62 5.80 4.45
N SER A 134 6.31 6.01 4.35
CA SER A 134 5.30 5.26 5.12
C SER A 134 5.35 3.75 4.82
N MET A 135 5.65 3.38 3.57
CA MET A 135 5.83 2.00 3.14
C MET A 135 7.04 1.37 3.84
N LEU A 136 8.19 2.05 3.79
CA LEU A 136 9.42 1.55 4.39
C LEU A 136 9.33 1.53 5.91
N GLU A 137 8.78 2.55 6.56
CA GLU A 137 8.62 2.58 8.03
C GLU A 137 7.82 1.39 8.57
N ARG A 138 6.81 0.91 7.83
CA ARG A 138 6.03 -0.27 8.19
C ARG A 138 6.80 -1.59 8.05
N ARG A 139 7.77 -1.64 7.12
CA ARG A 139 8.41 -2.89 6.65
C ARG A 139 9.89 -3.02 7.03
N VAL A 140 10.49 -1.92 7.49
CA VAL A 140 11.83 -1.87 8.06
C VAL A 140 11.85 -2.73 9.33
N GLY A 141 12.77 -3.69 9.38
CA GLY A 141 12.89 -4.67 10.46
C GLY A 141 12.22 -6.03 10.17
N ILE A 142 11.31 -6.11 9.19
CA ILE A 142 10.72 -7.38 8.73
C ILE A 142 11.42 -7.85 7.46
N SER A 143 11.24 -7.12 6.36
CA SER A 143 11.79 -7.48 5.04
C SER A 143 13.14 -6.79 4.78
N VAL A 144 13.35 -5.58 5.29
CA VAL A 144 14.61 -4.84 5.13
C VAL A 144 15.36 -4.75 6.44
N LYS A 145 16.59 -5.29 6.46
CA LYS A 145 17.56 -5.08 7.55
C LYS A 145 18.28 -3.75 7.38
N GLY A 146 17.55 -2.66 7.60
CA GLY A 146 18.07 -1.30 7.44
C GLY A 146 17.45 -0.31 8.42
N TYR A 147 18.01 0.89 8.46
CA TYR A 147 17.53 2.01 9.26
C TYR A 147 17.16 3.16 8.34
N LEU A 148 15.97 3.72 8.55
CA LEU A 148 15.53 4.89 7.81
C LEU A 148 15.86 6.15 8.62
N GLU A 149 16.74 7.00 8.09
CA GLU A 149 17.08 8.26 8.76
C GLU A 149 17.36 9.38 7.75
N GLY A 150 16.86 10.60 8.01
CA GLY A 150 17.17 11.77 7.19
C GLY A 150 16.76 11.66 5.71
N GLY A 151 15.81 10.77 5.39
CA GLY A 151 15.39 10.52 4.02
C GLY A 151 16.29 9.58 3.22
N SER A 152 17.14 8.80 3.90
CA SER A 152 17.92 7.72 3.29
C SER A 152 17.80 6.43 4.11
N LEU A 153 17.91 5.31 3.42
CA LEU A 153 17.87 3.97 3.98
C LEU A 153 19.29 3.42 4.08
N TYR A 154 19.69 3.04 5.30
CA TYR A 154 21.04 2.59 5.62
C TYR A 154 21.06 1.12 6.01
N THR A 155 22.05 0.37 5.55
CA THR A 155 22.27 -1.01 6.02
C THR A 155 23.01 -1.01 7.37
N GLU A 156 22.72 -2.00 8.23
CA GLU A 156 23.43 -2.20 9.50
C GLU A 156 24.96 -2.25 9.33
N SER A 157 25.44 -2.96 8.30
CA SER A 157 26.85 -3.04 7.92
C SER A 157 27.47 -1.68 7.63
N HIS A 158 26.72 -0.76 7.01
CA HIS A 158 27.19 0.59 6.70
C HIS A 158 27.36 1.42 7.99
N ILE A 159 26.38 1.33 8.89
CA ILE A 159 26.42 2.03 10.18
C ILE A 159 27.56 1.49 11.06
N ALA A 160 27.76 0.17 11.10
CA ALA A 160 28.84 -0.46 11.85
C ALA A 160 30.23 0.03 11.40
N ARG A 161 30.48 0.09 10.08
CA ARG A 161 31.73 0.62 9.51
C ARG A 161 31.94 2.09 9.86
N SER A 162 30.89 2.90 9.77
CA SER A 162 30.95 4.33 10.10
C SER A 162 31.24 4.57 11.58
N LYS A 163 30.71 3.74 12.50
CA LYS A 163 31.05 3.77 13.93
C LYS A 163 32.54 3.50 14.16
N VAL A 164 33.09 2.46 13.54
CA VAL A 164 34.49 2.07 13.69
C VAL A 164 35.43 3.17 13.19
N ARG A 165 35.13 3.83 12.06
CA ARG A 165 35.95 4.94 11.54
C ARG A 165 35.97 6.15 12.48
N ASN A 166 34.82 6.46 13.10
CA ASN A 166 34.71 7.57 14.05
C ASN A 166 35.43 7.29 15.38
N LEU A 167 35.47 6.02 15.83
CA LEU A 167 36.22 5.62 17.02
C LEU A 167 37.74 5.75 16.85
N HIS A 168 38.28 5.42 15.67
CA HIS A 168 39.72 5.52 15.40
C HIS A 168 40.22 6.96 15.20
N SER A 169 39.35 7.88 14.80
CA SER A 169 39.71 9.29 14.54
C SER A 169 39.66 10.18 15.78
N ASN A 170 39.01 9.76 16.88
CA ASN A 170 38.95 10.56 18.10
C ASN A 170 38.75 9.68 19.36
N PRO A 171 39.82 9.17 19.99
CA PRO A 171 39.72 8.27 21.15
C PRO A 171 39.18 8.94 22.43
N GLY A 172 38.96 10.26 22.42
CA GLY A 172 38.53 11.05 23.59
C GLY A 172 37.10 11.59 23.56
N PHE A 173 36.31 11.36 22.51
CA PHE A 173 34.96 11.96 22.37
C PHE A 173 33.86 10.89 22.36
N CYS A 174 33.81 10.08 23.41
CA CYS A 174 32.60 9.35 23.73
C CYS A 174 31.55 10.37 24.19
N THR A 175 30.46 10.50 23.44
CA THR A 175 29.25 11.28 23.75
C THR A 175 29.18 12.73 23.25
N ALA A 176 29.19 12.96 21.93
CA ALA A 176 28.44 14.11 21.41
C ALA A 176 27.94 13.90 19.98
N ASN A 177 26.61 13.95 19.84
CA ASN A 177 25.88 14.46 18.68
C ASN A 177 26.28 13.96 17.28
N LEU A 178 25.97 12.69 16.98
CA LEU A 178 25.37 12.39 15.69
C LEU A 178 23.88 12.04 15.90
N PRO A 179 22.95 12.59 15.10
CA PRO A 179 21.52 12.26 15.19
C PRO A 179 21.25 10.74 15.10
N LEU A 180 22.09 10.02 14.35
CA LEU A 180 22.09 8.56 14.17
C LEU A 180 22.15 7.73 15.46
N MET A 181 22.63 8.30 16.57
CA MET A 181 22.78 7.56 17.83
C MET A 181 21.65 7.75 18.83
N LYS A 182 20.71 8.69 18.63
CA LYS A 182 19.62 8.91 19.60
C LYS A 182 18.62 7.76 19.61
N HIS A 183 18.36 7.10 18.47
CA HIS A 183 17.44 5.96 18.39
C HIS A 183 18.09 4.63 18.79
N ILE A 184 19.39 4.43 18.51
CA ILE A 184 20.09 3.18 18.87
C ILE A 184 20.15 3.00 20.40
N ARG A 185 20.33 4.08 21.19
CA ARG A 185 20.28 4.01 22.67
C ARG A 185 18.88 3.78 23.24
N ALA A 186 17.83 4.11 22.51
CA ALA A 186 16.46 3.86 22.94
C ALA A 186 16.11 2.36 22.83
N LEU A 187 16.63 1.68 21.80
CA LEU A 187 16.40 0.26 21.55
C LEU A 187 17.23 -0.66 22.48
N ASP A 188 18.46 -0.28 22.82
CA ASP A 188 19.30 -1.07 23.75
C ASP A 188 18.75 -1.05 25.20
N ARG A 189 17.92 -0.04 25.54
CA ARG A 189 17.17 0.01 26.81
C ARG A 189 15.83 -0.72 26.76
N SER A 190 15.30 -1.00 25.56
CA SER A 190 14.03 -1.70 25.36
C SER A 190 14.22 -3.17 25.00
N GLY A 191 15.19 -3.85 25.62
CA GLY A 191 15.22 -5.30 25.76
C GLY A 191 14.05 -5.83 26.62
N ALA A 192 12.83 -5.36 26.35
CA ALA A 192 11.61 -5.73 27.03
C ALA A 192 10.70 -6.44 26.02
N SER A 193 10.79 -7.77 26.05
CA SER A 193 9.69 -8.71 25.88
C SER A 193 8.78 -8.50 24.65
N LEU A 194 9.02 -9.31 23.63
CA LEU A 194 7.97 -9.93 22.82
C LEU A 194 6.86 -10.44 23.75
N ARG A 195 5.71 -9.75 23.82
CA ARG A 195 4.42 -10.35 24.15
C ARG A 195 3.30 -9.66 23.36
N HIS A 196 2.46 -10.54 22.83
CA HIS A 196 1.37 -10.36 21.90
C HIS A 196 0.41 -9.19 22.13
N VAL A 197 -0.10 -8.74 20.97
CA VAL A 197 -1.43 -8.19 20.71
C VAL A 197 -2.53 -8.88 21.51
N GLU A 198 -3.36 -8.10 22.22
CA GLU A 198 -4.81 -8.36 22.27
C GLU A 198 -5.60 -7.06 22.50
N ARG A 199 -6.26 -6.65 21.41
CA ARG A 199 -7.60 -6.04 21.27
C ARG A 199 -8.09 -4.97 22.26
N CYS A 200 -8.46 -3.85 21.66
CA CYS A 200 -9.44 -2.89 22.16
C CYS A 200 -10.75 -3.57 22.61
N SER A 201 -11.39 -3.03 23.67
CA SER A 201 -12.83 -2.67 23.68
C SER A 201 -13.17 -1.86 24.92
N ASN A 202 -13.63 -0.63 24.69
CA ASN A 202 -14.33 0.21 25.66
C ASN A 202 -15.67 -0.41 26.09
N SER A 203 -16.00 -0.30 27.37
CA SER A 203 -17.38 -0.05 27.86
C SER A 203 -17.26 0.34 29.34
N ASN A 204 -17.38 1.63 29.67
CA ASN A 204 -18.61 2.32 30.07
C ASN A 204 -19.10 2.01 31.50
N LEU A 205 -19.53 3.11 32.14
CA LEU A 205 -20.46 3.24 33.26
C LEU A 205 -19.94 3.09 34.71
N SER A 206 -19.61 4.24 35.27
CA SER A 206 -20.19 4.81 36.49
C SER A 206 -21.16 3.92 37.31
N ARG A 207 -20.76 3.60 38.55
CA ARG A 207 -21.40 4.04 39.81
C ARG A 207 -20.62 3.53 41.01
#